data_AF-A0A359FK81-F1
#
_entry.id   AF-A0A359FK81-F1
#
_cell.length_a   1.000
_cell.length_b   1.000
_cell.length_c   1.000
_cell.angle_alpha   90.00
_cell.angle_beta   90.00
_cell.angle_gamma   90.00
#
_symmetry.space_group_name_H-M   'P 1'
#
loop_
_entity.id
_entity.type
_entity.pdbx_description
1 polymer ?
#
loop_
_entity_poly.entity_id
_entity_poly.type
_entity_poly.pdbx_seq_one_letter_code
_entity_poly.pdbx_strand_id
1 'polypeptide(L)'
;MTKNTKRLIYLAAFLLFLTLSILWILHRIQEPPITDFQSARQAITKARKNNAELYSKIEFELSEQCYDSAMSYWRSQNERFILNRDYSYSKVYIKQSRTHAEKANANALKIRMDLKERLNFQIKDLKEQVSKYQAIFSKLPVPSEIVSKNSKGQLLLFEAESTYTRGRYKEIENQLIIAEEDIKNSYKFATKLLDEYFEQYPSWVKQAEQTRIKSEKSKSYALVIDKFSRECYVYYKGDIKYIFDVELGKNWLGNKNYSGDQATPEGMYHIVKKKLPNKTKYYKALLLNYPNDDDKQRFTIGKNNGTLQSSTKIGNLIEIHGEGGKGIDWTQGCVALHNKDMDVLFKLVDEDTPVTIVGSLKSLKEIMQEYGQQKD
;
A
#
# COMPACT_ATOMS: atom_id res chain seq x y z
N MET A 1 94.73 11.16 49.30
CA MET A 1 94.22 10.83 47.95
C MET A 1 95.32 10.98 46.91
N THR A 2 95.74 9.89 46.27
CA THR A 2 96.69 9.94 45.15
C THR A 2 96.08 10.71 43.98
N LYS A 3 96.90 11.36 43.13
CA LYS A 3 96.45 12.12 41.95
C LYS A 3 95.48 11.32 41.05
N ASN A 4 95.61 9.99 41.06
CA ASN A 4 94.73 9.06 40.36
C ASN A 4 93.33 8.91 41.01
N THR A 5 93.23 8.89 42.34
CA THR A 5 91.93 8.85 43.04
C THR A 5 91.08 10.11 42.82
N LYS A 6 91.68 11.31 42.77
CA LYS A 6 90.94 12.56 42.46
C LYS A 6 90.42 12.55 41.02
N ARG A 7 91.22 12.08 40.06
CA ARG A 7 90.80 11.90 38.66
C ARG A 7 89.63 10.93 38.53
N LEU A 8 89.64 9.81 39.25
CA LEU A 8 88.52 8.86 39.27
C LEU A 8 87.23 9.50 39.80
N ILE A 9 87.29 10.30 40.87
CA ILE A 9 86.12 10.98 41.43
C ILE A 9 85.56 12.03 40.45
N TYR A 10 86.41 12.84 39.80
CA TYR A 10 85.94 13.79 38.79
C TYR A 10 85.33 13.09 37.56
N LEU A 11 85.90 11.96 37.14
CA LEU A 11 85.34 11.16 36.04
C LEU A 11 83.97 10.58 36.40
N ALA A 12 83.83 10.06 37.63
CA ALA A 12 82.58 9.52 38.14
C ALA A 12 81.51 10.61 38.31
N ALA A 13 81.86 11.79 38.81
CA ALA A 13 80.96 12.93 38.93
C ALA A 13 80.50 13.48 37.56
N PHE A 14 81.41 13.51 36.58
CA PHE A 14 81.07 13.89 35.20
C PHE A 14 80.15 12.87 34.54
N LEU A 15 80.41 11.57 34.70
CA LEU A 15 79.52 10.50 34.22
C LEU A 15 78.15 10.60 34.89
N LEU A 16 78.09 10.84 36.20
CA LEU A 16 76.83 11.05 36.93
C LEU A 16 76.07 12.26 36.37
N PHE A 17 76.74 13.41 36.19
CA PHE A 17 76.14 14.60 35.60
C PHE A 17 75.65 14.37 34.17
N LEU A 18 76.43 13.65 33.35
CA LEU A 18 76.04 13.28 31.99
C LEU A 18 74.81 12.38 31.99
N THR A 19 74.77 11.37 32.85
CA THR A 19 73.60 10.47 32.98
C THR A 19 72.36 11.21 33.48
N LEU A 20 72.50 12.10 34.46
CA LEU A 20 71.40 12.95 34.96
C LEU A 20 70.93 13.94 33.89
N SER A 21 71.84 14.51 33.10
CA SER A 21 71.51 15.39 31.98
C SER A 21 70.78 14.63 30.88
N ILE A 22 71.24 13.41 30.54
CA ILE A 22 70.56 12.53 29.58
C ILE A 22 69.17 12.13 30.09
N LEU A 23 69.04 11.74 31.36
CA LEU A 23 67.76 11.41 31.99
C LEU A 23 66.79 12.60 31.97
N TRP A 24 67.29 13.82 32.26
CA TRP A 24 66.49 15.04 32.19
C TRP A 24 66.04 15.37 30.77
N ILE A 25 66.90 15.16 29.77
CA ILE A 25 66.58 15.31 28.35
C ILE A 25 65.56 14.26 27.90
N LEU A 26 65.73 13.00 28.29
CA LEU A 26 64.80 11.92 27.97
C LEU A 26 63.41 12.16 28.59
N HIS A 27 63.35 12.69 29.82
CA HIS A 27 62.08 13.03 30.48
C HIS A 27 61.34 14.22 29.81
N ARG A 28 62.04 15.07 29.06
CA ARG A 28 61.44 16.17 28.28
C ARG A 28 60.81 15.72 26.95
N ILE A 29 61.10 14.50 26.50
CA ILE A 29 60.56 13.97 25.25
C ILE A 29 59.09 13.61 25.46
N GLN A 30 58.19 14.29 24.74
CA GLN A 30 56.79 13.90 24.72
C GLN A 30 56.60 12.63 23.89
N GLU A 31 55.89 11.65 24.45
CA GLU A 31 55.52 10.46 23.70
C GLU A 31 54.40 10.74 22.69
N PRO A 32 54.51 10.21 21.46
CA PRO A 32 53.46 10.34 20.45
C PRO A 32 52.21 9.55 20.86
N PRO A 33 50.98 10.06 20.62
CA PRO A 33 49.74 9.47 21.12
C PRO A 33 49.24 8.27 20.29
N ILE A 34 50.09 7.27 20.06
CA ILE A 34 49.81 6.13 19.16
C ILE A 34 48.58 5.32 19.60
N THR A 35 48.45 5.07 20.90
CA THR A 35 47.31 4.34 21.49
C THR A 35 45.99 5.08 21.28
N ASP A 36 46.01 6.41 21.39
CA ASP A 36 44.82 7.23 21.19
C ASP A 36 44.38 7.19 19.72
N PHE A 37 45.33 7.28 18.78
CA PHE A 37 45.08 7.09 17.35
C PHE A 37 44.48 5.70 17.04
N GLN A 38 45.02 4.64 17.65
CA GLN A 38 44.47 3.28 17.49
C GLN A 38 43.03 3.20 18.01
N SER A 39 42.77 3.75 19.20
CA SER A 39 41.43 3.74 19.80
C SER A 39 40.41 4.56 18.99
N ALA A 40 40.80 5.73 18.50
CA ALA A 40 39.97 6.56 17.63
C ALA A 40 39.68 5.85 16.31
N ARG A 41 40.69 5.23 15.68
CA ARG A 41 40.52 4.45 14.45
C ARG A 41 39.56 3.28 14.65
N GLN A 42 39.65 2.57 15.77
CA GLN A 42 38.70 1.50 16.13
C GLN A 42 37.28 2.04 16.30
N ALA A 43 37.12 3.18 16.97
CA ALA A 43 35.81 3.82 17.16
C ALA A 43 35.19 4.25 15.81
N ILE A 44 35.96 4.89 14.93
CA ILE A 44 35.52 5.26 13.56
C ILE A 44 35.14 4.02 12.77
N THR A 45 35.95 2.97 12.81
CA THR A 45 35.66 1.70 12.10
C THR A 45 34.37 1.07 12.60
N LYS A 46 34.13 1.09 13.92
CA LYS A 46 32.89 0.60 14.54
C LYS A 46 31.68 1.44 14.11
N ALA A 47 31.81 2.76 14.11
CA ALA A 47 30.76 3.68 13.64
C ALA A 47 30.43 3.43 12.16
N ARG A 48 31.44 3.27 11.31
CA ARG A 48 31.27 2.96 9.88
C ARG A 48 30.59 1.61 9.66
N LYS A 49 30.99 0.55 10.39
CA LYS A 49 30.33 -0.76 10.34
C LYS A 49 28.83 -0.69 10.67
N ASN A 50 28.44 0.27 11.51
CA ASN A 50 27.05 0.52 11.88
C ASN A 50 26.38 1.60 11.00
N ASN A 51 26.98 1.96 9.86
CA ASN A 51 26.49 2.94 8.89
C ASN A 51 26.23 4.32 9.51
N ALA A 52 27.10 4.77 10.42
CA ALA A 52 26.97 6.09 11.04
C ALA A 52 27.05 7.25 10.05
N GLU A 53 27.70 7.05 8.90
CA GLU A 53 27.66 7.97 7.76
C GLU A 53 26.25 8.29 7.25
N LEU A 54 25.32 7.32 7.37
CA LEU A 54 23.94 7.47 6.94
C LEU A 54 23.01 7.94 8.07
N TYR A 55 23.18 7.36 9.26
CA TYR A 55 22.26 7.57 10.38
C TYR A 55 22.70 8.67 11.35
N SER A 56 23.99 9.03 11.38
CA SER A 56 24.54 10.08 12.25
C SER A 56 25.63 10.89 11.52
N LYS A 57 25.29 11.33 10.31
CA LYS A 57 26.21 11.99 9.36
C LYS A 57 27.06 13.08 10.00
N ILE A 58 26.44 14.00 10.74
CA ILE A 58 27.12 15.16 11.34
C ILE A 58 28.21 14.72 12.33
N GLU A 59 27.88 13.84 13.27
CA GLU A 59 28.85 13.36 14.27
C GLU A 59 29.96 12.52 13.63
N PHE A 60 29.63 11.77 12.58
CA PHE A 60 30.61 10.99 11.83
C PHE A 60 31.60 11.89 11.07
N GLU A 61 31.11 12.92 10.37
CA GLU A 61 31.95 13.89 9.65
C GLU A 61 32.85 14.67 10.60
N LEU A 62 32.34 15.12 11.75
CA LEU A 62 33.15 15.78 12.79
C LEU A 62 34.26 14.87 13.31
N SER A 63 33.96 13.58 13.49
CA SER A 63 34.97 12.60 13.88
C SER A 63 36.11 12.50 12.87
N GLU A 64 35.80 12.44 11.57
CA GLU A 64 36.80 12.36 10.50
C GLU A 64 37.62 13.64 10.41
N GLN A 65 36.98 14.81 10.46
CA GLN A 65 37.67 16.11 10.45
C GLN A 65 38.65 16.26 11.62
N CYS A 66 38.24 15.86 12.84
CA CYS A 66 39.12 15.85 14.00
C CYS A 66 40.27 14.85 13.84
N TYR A 67 40.02 13.68 13.24
CA TYR A 67 41.06 12.68 12.98
C TYR A 67 42.12 13.22 12.01
N ASP A 68 41.68 13.85 10.91
CA ASP A 68 42.54 14.44 9.89
C ASP A 68 43.36 15.59 10.46
N SER A 69 42.74 16.45 11.27
CA SER A 69 43.42 17.50 12.01
C SER A 69 44.50 16.93 12.93
N ALA A 70 44.17 15.89 13.72
CA ALA A 70 45.12 15.22 14.61
C ALA A 70 46.31 14.63 13.84
N MET A 71 46.05 14.00 12.69
CA MET A 71 47.04 13.39 11.80
C MET A 71 47.97 14.44 11.19
N SER A 72 47.42 15.58 10.75
CA SER A 72 48.17 16.70 10.21
C SER A 72 49.16 17.27 11.25
N TYR A 73 48.67 17.55 12.47
CA TYR A 73 49.52 18.00 13.57
C TYR A 73 50.58 16.96 13.92
N TRP A 74 50.22 15.68 14.04
CA TRP A 74 51.17 14.62 14.36
C TRP A 74 52.30 14.51 13.33
N ARG A 75 51.98 14.56 12.04
CA ARG A 75 52.96 14.56 10.93
C ARG A 75 53.91 15.75 11.03
N SER A 76 53.38 16.97 11.20
CA SER A 76 54.18 18.19 11.33
C SER A 76 55.15 18.13 12.52
N GLN A 77 54.75 17.54 13.65
CA GLN A 77 55.64 17.39 14.81
C GLN A 77 56.72 16.33 14.58
N ASN A 78 56.44 15.28 13.79
CA ASN A 78 57.43 14.24 13.49
C ASN A 78 58.55 14.73 12.57
N GLU A 79 58.32 15.80 11.79
CA GLU A 79 59.34 16.50 11.00
C GLU A 79 60.31 17.34 11.86
N ARG A 80 59.93 17.65 13.12
CA ARG A 80 60.76 18.42 14.05
C ARG A 80 61.77 17.54 14.77
N PHE A 81 62.87 18.16 15.21
CA PHE A 81 63.85 17.55 16.10
C PHE A 81 63.19 17.05 17.39
N ILE A 82 63.61 15.88 17.89
CA ILE A 82 62.90 15.11 18.92
C ILE A 82 62.59 15.88 20.21
N LEU A 83 63.45 16.83 20.60
CA LEU A 83 63.27 17.65 21.81
C LEU A 83 62.30 18.83 21.64
N ASN A 84 61.95 19.18 20.40
CA ASN A 84 61.09 20.32 20.05
C ASN A 84 59.68 19.91 19.60
N ARG A 85 59.31 18.65 19.85
CA ARG A 85 58.00 18.09 19.47
C ARG A 85 56.97 18.40 20.55
N ASP A 86 55.80 18.86 20.13
CA ASP A 86 54.65 19.08 20.99
C ASP A 86 53.39 18.45 20.38
N TYR A 87 52.94 17.34 20.97
CA TYR A 87 51.78 16.59 20.50
C TYR A 87 50.46 17.02 21.16
N SER A 88 50.44 18.12 21.93
CA SER A 88 49.26 18.57 22.68
C SER A 88 48.03 18.76 21.81
N TYR A 89 48.15 19.46 20.68
CA TYR A 89 47.04 19.62 19.73
C TYR A 89 46.57 18.28 19.13
N SER A 90 47.52 17.42 18.75
CA SER A 90 47.19 16.09 18.21
C SER A 90 46.40 15.25 19.23
N LYS A 91 46.78 15.28 20.51
CA LYS A 91 46.08 14.62 21.62
C LYS A 91 44.65 15.14 21.82
N VAL A 92 44.45 16.47 21.72
CA VAL A 92 43.11 17.07 21.84
C VAL A 92 42.22 16.62 20.69
N TYR A 93 42.67 16.79 19.45
CA TYR A 93 41.89 16.46 18.27
C TYR A 93 41.59 14.96 18.17
N ILE A 94 42.53 14.06 18.53
CA ILE A 94 42.28 12.62 18.45
C ILE A 94 41.28 12.15 19.50
N LYS A 95 41.27 12.77 20.70
CA LYS A 95 40.27 12.51 21.73
C LYS A 95 38.88 13.02 21.32
N GLN A 96 38.82 14.19 20.70
CA GLN A 96 37.57 14.71 20.11
C GLN A 96 37.05 13.78 19.01
N SER A 97 37.93 13.36 18.09
CA SER A 97 37.62 12.40 17.04
C SER A 97 36.99 11.13 17.61
N ARG A 98 37.65 10.49 18.58
CA ARG A 98 37.11 9.31 19.26
C ARG A 98 35.74 9.56 19.88
N THR A 99 35.57 10.70 20.57
CA THR A 99 34.31 11.06 21.22
C THR A 99 33.18 11.20 20.20
N HIS A 100 33.43 11.91 19.10
CA HIS A 100 32.47 12.05 18.00
C HIS A 100 32.17 10.71 17.33
N ALA A 101 33.16 9.83 17.13
CA ALA A 101 32.95 8.48 16.60
C ALA A 101 32.05 7.62 17.51
N GLU A 102 32.29 7.64 18.82
CA GLU A 102 31.49 6.90 19.81
C GLU A 102 30.05 7.40 19.84
N LYS A 103 29.85 8.74 19.80
CA LYS A 103 28.53 9.37 19.68
C LYS A 103 27.84 9.00 18.37
N ALA A 104 28.53 9.11 17.24
CA ALA A 104 28.01 8.77 15.92
C ALA A 104 27.54 7.30 15.89
N ASN A 105 28.32 6.39 16.47
CA ASN A 105 27.97 4.98 16.59
C ASN A 105 26.71 4.77 17.46
N ALA A 106 26.64 5.39 18.64
CA ALA A 106 25.48 5.27 19.53
C ALA A 106 24.20 5.81 18.89
N ASN A 107 24.29 6.99 18.27
CA ASN A 107 23.18 7.61 17.54
C ASN A 107 22.73 6.75 16.36
N ALA A 108 23.67 6.22 15.58
CA ALA A 108 23.36 5.37 14.43
C ALA A 108 22.61 4.09 14.84
N LEU A 109 23.04 3.43 15.91
CA LEU A 109 22.36 2.25 16.43
C LEU A 109 20.93 2.56 16.90
N LYS A 110 20.76 3.65 17.65
CA LYS A 110 19.44 4.10 18.12
C LYS A 110 18.51 4.41 16.96
N ILE A 111 18.93 5.30 16.05
CA ILE A 111 18.12 5.72 14.90
C ILE A 111 17.76 4.52 14.02
N ARG A 112 18.71 3.61 13.80
CA ARG A 112 18.46 2.39 13.02
C ARG A 112 17.44 1.48 13.69
N MET A 113 17.46 1.35 15.02
CA MET A 113 16.50 0.55 15.77
C MET A 113 15.11 1.16 15.74
N ASP A 114 15.00 2.46 16.04
CA ASP A 114 13.74 3.21 15.99
C ASP A 114 13.12 3.15 14.58
N LEU A 115 13.96 3.32 13.55
CA LEU A 115 13.55 3.20 12.15
C LEU A 115 13.06 1.79 11.82
N LYS A 116 13.78 0.75 12.27
CA LYS A 116 13.41 -0.65 12.05
C LYS A 116 12.03 -0.95 12.65
N GLU A 117 11.75 -0.49 13.87
CA GLU A 117 10.48 -0.73 14.55
C GLU A 117 9.33 0.01 13.87
N ARG A 118 9.52 1.29 13.56
CA ARG A 118 8.52 2.10 12.85
C ARG A 118 8.17 1.51 11.49
N LEU A 119 9.16 1.15 10.68
CA LEU A 119 8.92 0.59 9.34
C LEU A 119 8.24 -0.78 9.42
N ASN A 120 8.59 -1.61 10.40
CA ASN A 120 7.90 -2.89 10.63
C ASN A 120 6.42 -2.68 10.93
N PHE A 121 6.10 -1.71 11.79
CA PHE A 121 4.73 -1.36 12.10
C PHE A 121 3.99 -0.88 10.86
N GLN A 122 4.57 0.04 10.09
CA GLN A 122 3.97 0.55 8.85
C GLN A 122 3.73 -0.55 7.81
N ILE A 123 4.72 -1.44 7.59
CA ILE A 123 4.57 -2.56 6.65
C ILE A 123 3.42 -3.48 7.09
N LYS A 124 3.36 -3.83 8.39
CA LYS A 124 2.29 -4.68 8.92
C LYS A 124 0.91 -4.05 8.76
N ASP A 125 0.77 -2.77 9.14
CA ASP A 125 -0.48 -2.02 9.00
C ASP A 125 -0.95 -1.96 7.54
N LEU A 126 -0.06 -1.61 6.61
CA LEU A 126 -0.39 -1.59 5.19
C LEU A 126 -0.76 -2.97 4.65
N LYS A 127 -0.03 -4.01 5.05
CA LYS A 127 -0.35 -5.39 4.64
C LYS A 127 -1.73 -5.80 5.15
N GLU A 128 -2.08 -5.47 6.38
CA GLU A 128 -3.40 -5.74 6.97
C GLU A 128 -4.51 -5.00 6.21
N GLN A 129 -4.30 -3.72 5.89
CA GLN A 129 -5.25 -2.93 5.10
C GLN A 129 -5.44 -3.52 3.70
N VAL A 130 -4.36 -3.84 2.99
CA VAL A 130 -4.44 -4.50 1.67
C VAL A 130 -5.24 -5.79 1.78
N SER A 131 -4.87 -6.63 2.74
CA SER A 131 -5.55 -7.86 3.10
C SER A 131 -7.07 -7.71 3.27
N LYS A 132 -7.51 -6.65 3.97
CA LYS A 132 -8.91 -6.41 4.33
C LYS A 132 -9.74 -5.91 3.15
N TYR A 133 -9.18 -5.03 2.33
CA TYR A 133 -9.94 -4.35 1.27
C TYR A 133 -9.79 -4.99 -0.11
N GLN A 134 -8.75 -5.80 -0.34
CA GLN A 134 -8.44 -6.36 -1.66
C GLN A 134 -9.60 -7.13 -2.28
N ALA A 135 -10.27 -7.99 -1.51
CA ALA A 135 -11.34 -8.86 -2.02
C ALA A 135 -12.56 -8.06 -2.51
N ILE A 136 -12.87 -6.94 -1.86
CA ILE A 136 -13.96 -6.06 -2.26
C ILE A 136 -13.50 -5.18 -3.42
N PHE A 137 -12.32 -4.56 -3.29
CA PHE A 137 -11.76 -3.67 -4.31
C PHE A 137 -11.65 -4.35 -5.67
N SER A 138 -11.21 -5.62 -5.72
CA SER A 138 -11.07 -6.38 -6.97
C SER A 138 -12.38 -6.63 -7.72
N LYS A 139 -13.53 -6.52 -7.03
CA LYS A 139 -14.86 -6.71 -7.62
C LYS A 139 -15.51 -5.42 -8.10
N LEU A 140 -14.97 -4.26 -7.69
CA LEU A 140 -15.56 -2.96 -8.00
C LEU A 140 -15.11 -2.46 -9.37
N PRO A 141 -16.02 -1.82 -10.14
CA PRO A 141 -15.68 -1.19 -11.40
C PRO A 141 -15.07 0.20 -11.12
N VAL A 142 -13.88 0.20 -10.53
CA VAL A 142 -13.13 1.42 -10.22
C VAL A 142 -12.41 1.96 -11.46
N PRO A 143 -12.19 3.28 -11.57
CA PRO A 143 -11.42 3.87 -12.67
C PRO A 143 -10.01 3.26 -12.78
N SER A 144 -9.52 3.08 -14.00
CA SER A 144 -8.21 2.46 -14.26
C SER A 144 -7.05 3.19 -13.58
N GLU A 145 -7.15 4.51 -13.41
CA GLU A 145 -6.17 5.31 -12.66
C GLU A 145 -6.05 4.85 -11.21
N ILE A 146 -7.19 4.59 -10.54
CA ILE A 146 -7.23 4.14 -9.14
C ILE A 146 -6.69 2.72 -9.03
N VAL A 147 -7.05 1.83 -9.97
CA VAL A 147 -6.49 0.47 -10.04
C VAL A 147 -4.98 0.50 -10.20
N SER A 148 -4.48 1.36 -11.10
CA SER A 148 -3.05 1.52 -11.37
C SER A 148 -2.29 2.03 -10.14
N LYS A 149 -2.80 3.08 -9.47
CA LYS A 149 -2.22 3.59 -8.21
C LYS A 149 -2.18 2.51 -7.13
N ASN A 150 -3.29 1.82 -6.88
CA ASN A 150 -3.32 0.73 -5.91
C ASN A 150 -2.29 -0.37 -6.24
N SER A 151 -2.22 -0.79 -7.51
CA SER A 151 -1.30 -1.85 -7.96
C SER A 151 0.17 -1.43 -7.79
N LYS A 152 0.48 -0.18 -8.14
CA LYS A 152 1.80 0.43 -7.92
C LYS A 152 2.13 0.48 -6.42
N GLY A 153 1.21 0.95 -5.59
CA GLY A 153 1.41 1.00 -4.14
C GLY A 153 1.68 -0.37 -3.53
N GLN A 154 0.95 -1.41 -3.95
CA GLN A 154 1.19 -2.79 -3.50
C GLN A 154 2.54 -3.34 -3.96
N LEU A 155 2.97 -3.02 -5.19
CA LEU A 155 4.31 -3.39 -5.68
C LEU A 155 5.41 -2.74 -4.84
N LEU A 156 5.28 -1.44 -4.57
CA LEU A 156 6.21 -0.70 -3.72
C LEU A 156 6.23 -1.27 -2.30
N LEU A 157 5.09 -1.66 -1.73
CA LEU A 157 5.02 -2.32 -0.43
C LEU A 157 5.78 -3.66 -0.42
N PHE A 158 5.60 -4.48 -1.46
CA PHE A 158 6.30 -5.76 -1.60
C PHE A 158 7.82 -5.59 -1.72
N GLU A 159 8.27 -4.66 -2.55
CA GLU A 159 9.69 -4.33 -2.70
C GLU A 159 10.29 -3.76 -1.40
N ALA A 160 9.52 -2.96 -0.65
CA ALA A 160 9.92 -2.40 0.63
C ALA A 160 10.08 -3.49 1.68
N GLU A 161 9.17 -4.47 1.73
CA GLU A 161 9.27 -5.65 2.59
C GLU A 161 10.54 -6.46 2.28
N SER A 162 10.82 -6.72 0.99
CA SER A 162 12.04 -7.41 0.57
C SER A 162 13.31 -6.65 1.01
N THR A 163 13.33 -5.33 0.84
CA THR A 163 14.49 -4.50 1.23
C THR A 163 14.62 -4.37 2.76
N TYR A 164 13.50 -4.35 3.49
CA TYR A 164 13.46 -4.39 4.94
C TYR A 164 14.14 -5.64 5.49
N THR A 165 13.84 -6.82 4.94
CA THR A 165 14.45 -8.09 5.39
C THR A 165 15.96 -8.14 5.20
N ARG A 166 16.49 -7.40 4.22
CA ARG A 166 17.94 -7.23 3.98
C ARG A 166 18.61 -6.21 4.92
N GLY A 167 17.85 -5.57 5.82
CA GLY A 167 18.36 -4.62 6.81
C GLY A 167 18.66 -3.21 6.25
N ARG A 168 18.18 -2.89 5.05
CA ARG A 168 18.42 -1.62 4.35
C ARG A 168 17.27 -0.63 4.60
N TYR A 169 17.09 -0.23 5.85
CA TYR A 169 15.91 0.50 6.31
C TYR A 169 15.78 1.93 5.74
N LYS A 170 16.89 2.64 5.56
CA LYS A 170 16.85 4.02 5.05
C LYS A 170 16.33 4.12 3.62
N GLU A 171 16.58 3.11 2.80
CA GLU A 171 16.21 3.08 1.37
C GLU A 171 14.69 3.05 1.19
N ILE A 172 13.93 2.51 2.15
CA ILE A 172 12.50 2.24 1.98
C ILE A 172 11.58 3.32 2.53
N GLU A 173 12.08 4.34 3.24
CA GLU A 173 11.23 5.36 3.88
C GLU A 173 10.33 6.07 2.86
N ASN A 174 10.94 6.61 1.78
CA ASN A 174 10.20 7.30 0.74
C ASN A 174 9.27 6.36 -0.03
N GLN A 175 9.73 5.14 -0.27
CA GLN A 175 8.96 4.12 -0.95
C GLN A 175 7.69 3.73 -0.19
N LEU A 176 7.78 3.56 1.12
CA LEU A 176 6.62 3.26 1.96
C LEU A 176 5.66 4.43 2.09
N ILE A 177 6.16 5.68 2.09
CA ILE A 177 5.29 6.87 2.05
C ILE A 177 4.43 6.87 0.79
N ILE A 178 5.04 6.63 -0.38
CA ILE A 178 4.31 6.59 -1.65
C ILE A 178 3.35 5.40 -1.68
N ALA A 179 3.79 4.22 -1.21
CA ALA A 179 2.94 3.03 -1.12
C ALA A 179 1.71 3.28 -0.24
N GLU A 180 1.93 3.88 0.93
CA GLU A 180 0.88 4.24 1.88
C GLU A 180 -0.13 5.21 1.28
N GLU A 181 0.34 6.27 0.63
CA GLU A 181 -0.52 7.25 -0.04
C GLU A 181 -1.37 6.61 -1.14
N ASP A 182 -0.74 5.86 -2.06
CA ASP A 182 -1.42 5.23 -3.19
C ASP A 182 -2.47 4.20 -2.72
N ILE A 183 -2.12 3.35 -1.74
CA ILE A 183 -3.04 2.34 -1.18
C ILE A 183 -4.19 3.00 -0.43
N LYS A 184 -3.90 3.90 0.53
CA LYS A 184 -4.92 4.53 1.37
C LYS A 184 -5.88 5.38 0.56
N ASN A 185 -5.37 6.15 -0.41
CA ASN A 185 -6.23 6.96 -1.28
C ASN A 185 -7.12 6.08 -2.16
N SER A 186 -6.61 4.97 -2.69
CA SER A 186 -7.40 4.03 -3.50
C SER A 186 -8.51 3.36 -2.69
N TYR A 187 -8.23 2.94 -1.46
CA TYR A 187 -9.25 2.36 -0.58
C TYR A 187 -10.22 3.39 -0.02
N LYS A 188 -9.77 4.62 0.25
CA LYS A 188 -10.66 5.72 0.61
C LYS A 188 -11.63 6.03 -0.53
N PHE A 189 -11.16 6.05 -1.77
CA PHE A 189 -12.01 6.21 -2.94
C PHE A 189 -13.03 5.07 -3.04
N ALA A 190 -12.59 3.82 -2.96
CA ALA A 190 -13.49 2.66 -3.06
C ALA A 190 -14.52 2.61 -1.91
N THR A 191 -14.11 2.94 -0.69
CA THR A 191 -15.01 3.00 0.48
C THR A 191 -16.06 4.09 0.28
N LYS A 192 -15.64 5.30 -0.12
CA LYS A 192 -16.57 6.40 -0.40
C LYS A 192 -17.56 6.01 -1.51
N LEU A 193 -17.08 5.39 -2.58
CA LEU A 193 -17.91 4.92 -3.69
C LEU A 193 -18.95 3.89 -3.22
N LEU A 194 -18.58 2.97 -2.32
CA LEU A 194 -19.50 2.01 -1.71
C LEU A 194 -20.52 2.71 -0.81
N ASP A 195 -20.07 3.60 0.08
CA ASP A 195 -20.96 4.31 1.00
C ASP A 195 -22.05 5.06 0.22
N GLU A 196 -21.65 5.83 -0.81
CA GLU A 196 -22.58 6.56 -1.69
C GLU A 196 -23.53 5.62 -2.44
N TYR A 197 -23.03 4.48 -2.93
CA TYR A 197 -23.86 3.50 -3.63
C TYR A 197 -24.91 2.87 -2.70
N PHE A 198 -24.52 2.51 -1.47
CA PHE A 198 -25.38 1.85 -0.49
C PHE A 198 -26.37 2.79 0.19
N GLU A 199 -26.35 4.11 -0.08
CA GLU A 199 -27.45 5.01 0.30
C GLU A 199 -28.80 4.56 -0.29
N GLN A 200 -28.78 3.87 -1.44
CA GLN A 200 -29.97 3.33 -2.10
C GLN A 200 -30.47 2.00 -1.48
N TYR A 201 -29.74 1.41 -0.53
CA TYR A 201 -30.04 0.09 0.04
C TYR A 201 -31.49 -0.08 0.54
N PRO A 202 -32.08 0.87 1.29
CA PRO A 202 -33.48 0.74 1.73
C PRO A 202 -34.48 0.65 0.57
N SER A 203 -34.19 1.37 -0.53
CA SER A 203 -35.03 1.34 -1.74
C SER A 203 -34.93 -0.01 -2.43
N TRP A 204 -33.73 -0.56 -2.55
CA TRP A 204 -33.49 -1.89 -3.12
C TRP A 204 -34.24 -2.99 -2.37
N VAL A 205 -34.11 -3.05 -1.04
CA VAL A 205 -34.82 -4.04 -0.20
C VAL A 205 -36.33 -3.92 -0.40
N LYS A 206 -36.86 -2.69 -0.41
CA LYS A 206 -38.28 -2.44 -0.65
C LYS A 206 -38.74 -2.95 -2.02
N GLN A 207 -37.99 -2.67 -3.08
CA GLN A 207 -38.34 -3.09 -4.44
C GLN A 207 -38.26 -4.62 -4.61
N ALA A 208 -37.21 -5.25 -4.06
CA ALA A 208 -37.07 -6.70 -4.08
C ALA A 208 -38.24 -7.38 -3.35
N GLU A 209 -38.60 -6.88 -2.17
CA GLU A 209 -39.73 -7.41 -1.39
C GLU A 209 -41.08 -7.21 -2.10
N GLN A 210 -41.29 -6.05 -2.75
CA GLN A 210 -42.48 -5.84 -3.57
C GLN A 210 -42.61 -6.87 -4.68
N THR A 211 -41.50 -7.26 -5.31
CA THR A 211 -41.48 -8.27 -6.37
C THR A 211 -41.71 -9.68 -5.83
N ARG A 212 -41.16 -10.01 -4.66
CA ARG A 212 -41.47 -11.25 -3.94
C ARG A 212 -42.97 -11.36 -3.62
N ILE A 213 -43.55 -10.30 -3.03
CA ILE A 213 -44.98 -10.23 -2.70
C ILE A 213 -45.85 -10.36 -3.95
N LYS A 214 -45.44 -9.77 -5.08
CA LYS A 214 -46.15 -9.94 -6.36
C LYS A 214 -46.21 -11.42 -6.77
N SER A 215 -45.08 -12.13 -6.74
CA SER A 215 -45.00 -13.58 -7.01
C SER A 215 -45.92 -14.39 -6.08
N GLU A 216 -45.95 -14.04 -4.80
CA GLU A 216 -46.80 -14.68 -3.78
C GLU A 216 -48.29 -14.52 -4.12
N LYS A 217 -48.73 -13.28 -4.37
CA LYS A 217 -50.14 -12.96 -4.64
C LYS A 217 -50.64 -13.53 -5.97
N SER A 218 -49.84 -13.44 -7.02
CA SER A 218 -50.20 -13.96 -8.35
C SER A 218 -50.04 -15.48 -8.47
N LYS A 219 -49.37 -16.11 -7.50
CA LYS A 219 -48.94 -17.51 -7.56
C LYS A 219 -48.10 -17.83 -8.79
N SER A 220 -47.33 -16.86 -9.28
CA SER A 220 -46.50 -16.94 -10.49
C SER A 220 -45.02 -16.81 -10.18
N TYR A 221 -44.18 -16.91 -11.20
CA TYR A 221 -42.75 -16.62 -11.09
C TYR A 221 -42.47 -15.11 -11.03
N ALA A 222 -41.37 -14.74 -10.38
CA ALA A 222 -40.77 -13.40 -10.45
C ALA A 222 -39.25 -13.51 -10.25
N LEU A 223 -38.50 -12.52 -10.73
CA LEU A 223 -37.04 -12.49 -10.66
C LEU A 223 -36.54 -11.32 -9.83
N VAL A 224 -35.56 -11.58 -8.96
CA VAL A 224 -34.78 -10.54 -8.29
C VAL A 224 -33.31 -10.77 -8.61
N ILE A 225 -32.64 -9.77 -9.17
CA ILE A 225 -31.23 -9.82 -9.53
C ILE A 225 -30.47 -8.90 -8.57
N ASP A 226 -29.54 -9.49 -7.82
CA ASP A 226 -28.63 -8.78 -6.93
C ASP A 226 -27.29 -8.59 -7.65
N LYS A 227 -26.96 -7.33 -7.93
CA LYS A 227 -25.76 -6.97 -8.68
C LYS A 227 -24.48 -7.19 -7.86
N PHE A 228 -24.52 -7.00 -6.55
CA PHE A 228 -23.35 -7.13 -5.69
C PHE A 228 -22.99 -8.60 -5.49
N SER A 229 -23.98 -9.47 -5.26
CA SER A 229 -23.73 -10.91 -5.12
C SER A 229 -23.54 -11.63 -6.45
N ARG A 230 -23.96 -11.02 -7.58
CA ARG A 230 -24.00 -11.64 -8.92
C ARG A 230 -24.95 -12.83 -8.97
N GLU A 231 -26.12 -12.67 -8.35
CA GLU A 231 -27.11 -13.73 -8.27
C GLU A 231 -28.47 -13.28 -8.82
N CYS A 232 -29.14 -14.20 -9.52
CA CYS A 232 -30.53 -14.10 -9.92
C CYS A 232 -31.37 -15.08 -9.10
N TYR A 233 -32.20 -14.53 -8.21
CA TYR A 233 -33.16 -15.24 -7.38
C TYR A 233 -34.46 -15.41 -8.16
N VAL A 234 -34.85 -16.67 -8.39
CA VAL A 234 -36.09 -17.03 -9.07
C VAL A 234 -37.13 -17.40 -8.02
N TYR A 235 -38.13 -16.54 -7.83
CA TYR A 235 -39.24 -16.76 -6.92
C TYR A 235 -40.38 -17.50 -7.60
N TYR A 236 -41.08 -18.35 -6.85
CA TYR A 236 -42.37 -18.91 -7.22
C TYR A 236 -43.27 -18.93 -5.99
N LYS A 237 -44.45 -18.31 -6.09
CA LYS A 237 -45.38 -18.13 -4.94
C LYS A 237 -44.69 -17.49 -3.73
N GLY A 238 -43.73 -16.60 -3.95
CA GLY A 238 -43.01 -15.90 -2.88
C GLY A 238 -41.81 -16.66 -2.29
N ASP A 239 -41.61 -17.93 -2.67
CA ASP A 239 -40.47 -18.76 -2.22
C ASP A 239 -39.36 -18.79 -3.26
N ILE A 240 -38.10 -18.81 -2.81
CA ILE A 240 -36.95 -18.99 -3.71
C ILE A 240 -36.95 -20.42 -4.25
N LYS A 241 -37.05 -20.55 -5.57
CA LYS A 241 -37.03 -21.83 -6.27
C LYS A 241 -35.67 -22.17 -6.87
N TYR A 242 -34.98 -21.16 -7.40
CA TYR A 242 -33.63 -21.29 -7.94
C TYR A 242 -32.82 -20.04 -7.63
N ILE A 243 -31.50 -20.21 -7.56
CA ILE A 243 -30.52 -19.13 -7.54
C ILE A 243 -29.54 -19.44 -8.68
N PHE A 244 -29.31 -18.47 -9.56
CA PHE A 244 -28.38 -18.61 -10.68
C PHE A 244 -27.29 -17.54 -10.60
N ASP A 245 -26.06 -17.93 -10.89
CA ASP A 245 -24.96 -16.98 -11.08
C ASP A 245 -25.22 -16.13 -12.34
N VAL A 246 -24.90 -14.84 -12.25
CA VAL A 246 -25.02 -13.91 -13.37
C VAL A 246 -23.75 -13.10 -13.61
N GLU A 247 -23.58 -12.67 -14.85
CA GLU A 247 -22.57 -11.68 -15.24
C GLU A 247 -23.25 -10.42 -15.74
N LEU A 248 -22.67 -9.28 -15.38
CA LEU A 248 -23.31 -7.97 -15.56
C LEU A 248 -22.54 -7.12 -16.58
N GLY A 249 -22.99 -5.88 -16.72
CA GLY A 249 -22.24 -4.86 -17.42
C GLY A 249 -20.91 -4.55 -16.73
N LYS A 250 -19.87 -4.21 -17.49
CA LYS A 250 -18.54 -3.91 -16.93
C LYS A 250 -18.56 -2.79 -15.89
N ASN A 251 -19.48 -1.83 -16.04
CA ASN A 251 -19.69 -0.75 -15.10
C ASN A 251 -20.94 -1.02 -14.26
N TRP A 252 -21.01 -2.21 -13.65
CA TRP A 252 -22.22 -2.66 -12.96
C TRP A 252 -22.59 -1.78 -11.77
N LEU A 253 -21.67 -1.03 -11.16
CA LEU A 253 -22.00 -0.25 -9.98
C LEU A 253 -22.85 0.98 -10.36
N GLY A 254 -24.00 1.15 -9.72
CA GLY A 254 -24.91 2.26 -9.96
C GLY A 254 -25.89 2.02 -11.12
N ASN A 255 -26.72 3.03 -11.36
CA ASN A 255 -27.78 2.98 -12.36
C ASN A 255 -27.27 3.16 -13.80
N LYS A 256 -27.96 2.50 -14.74
CA LYS A 256 -27.81 2.77 -16.16
C LYS A 256 -28.42 4.11 -16.53
N ASN A 257 -27.60 5.05 -16.96
CA ASN A 257 -27.99 6.41 -17.28
C ASN A 257 -28.02 6.68 -18.78
N TYR A 258 -27.24 5.96 -19.60
CA TYR A 258 -27.23 6.18 -21.05
C TYR A 258 -26.70 4.99 -21.87
N SER A 259 -26.90 5.06 -23.18
CA SER A 259 -26.36 4.09 -24.14
C SER A 259 -24.83 4.12 -24.14
N GLY A 260 -24.20 2.98 -23.86
CA GLY A 260 -22.74 2.83 -23.88
C GLY A 260 -22.04 3.02 -22.52
N ASP A 261 -22.76 3.36 -21.45
CA ASP A 261 -22.20 3.43 -20.08
C ASP A 261 -21.83 2.07 -19.46
N GLN A 262 -22.20 0.97 -20.14
CA GLN A 262 -21.96 -0.42 -19.74
C GLN A 262 -22.49 -0.78 -18.35
N ALA A 263 -23.46 -0.02 -17.83
CA ALA A 263 -24.11 -0.32 -16.56
C ALA A 263 -25.35 -1.20 -16.78
N THR A 264 -25.55 -2.15 -15.88
CA THR A 264 -26.82 -2.89 -15.77
C THR A 264 -27.81 -2.03 -14.96
N PRO A 265 -29.01 -1.76 -15.48
CA PRO A 265 -29.96 -0.85 -14.83
C PRO A 265 -30.44 -1.39 -13.48
N GLU A 266 -30.91 -0.50 -12.60
CA GLU A 266 -31.59 -0.86 -11.36
C GLU A 266 -33.03 -0.32 -11.37
N GLY A 267 -33.92 -1.11 -10.78
CA GLY A 267 -35.34 -0.81 -10.69
C GLY A 267 -36.22 -2.01 -11.00
N MET A 268 -37.52 -1.72 -11.13
CA MET A 268 -38.54 -2.72 -11.42
C MET A 268 -38.86 -2.76 -12.92
N TYR A 269 -38.75 -3.95 -13.49
CA TYR A 269 -38.94 -4.27 -14.89
C TYR A 269 -39.93 -5.43 -15.04
N HIS A 270 -40.26 -5.74 -16.29
CA HIS A 270 -40.92 -6.99 -16.67
C HIS A 270 -40.38 -7.46 -18.02
N ILE A 271 -40.58 -8.75 -18.28
CA ILE A 271 -40.22 -9.35 -19.57
C ILE A 271 -41.25 -8.93 -20.61
N VAL A 272 -40.82 -8.23 -21.67
CA VAL A 272 -41.71 -7.86 -22.79
C VAL A 272 -41.67 -8.87 -23.93
N LYS A 273 -40.60 -9.67 -24.02
CA LYS A 273 -40.47 -10.64 -25.10
C LYS A 273 -39.49 -11.76 -24.79
N LYS A 274 -39.87 -12.98 -25.14
CA LYS A 274 -39.00 -14.16 -25.12
C LYS A 274 -38.41 -14.40 -26.51
N LYS A 275 -37.08 -14.49 -26.62
CA LYS A 275 -36.36 -14.67 -27.89
C LYS A 275 -35.61 -16.01 -27.89
N LEU A 276 -36.05 -16.90 -28.78
CA LEU A 276 -35.39 -18.18 -29.07
C LEU A 276 -34.09 -17.97 -29.87
N PRO A 277 -33.25 -19.02 -29.99
CA PRO A 277 -32.13 -19.02 -30.94
C PRO A 277 -32.62 -18.55 -32.33
N ASN A 278 -31.79 -17.77 -33.04
CA ASN A 278 -32.10 -17.10 -34.32
C ASN A 278 -33.00 -15.85 -34.25
N LYS A 279 -33.60 -15.54 -33.10
CA LYS A 279 -34.33 -14.27 -32.86
C LYS A 279 -33.57 -13.30 -31.96
N THR A 280 -32.41 -13.72 -31.47
CA THR A 280 -31.44 -12.92 -30.73
C THR A 280 -30.03 -13.32 -31.18
N LYS A 281 -29.05 -12.45 -30.91
CA LYS A 281 -27.63 -12.74 -31.13
C LYS A 281 -27.04 -13.66 -30.05
N TYR A 282 -27.75 -13.88 -28.97
CA TYR A 282 -27.38 -14.75 -27.86
C TYR A 282 -28.01 -16.15 -28.01
N TYR A 283 -27.64 -17.09 -27.14
CA TYR A 283 -28.27 -18.41 -27.05
C TYR A 283 -29.81 -18.35 -26.90
N LYS A 284 -30.28 -17.65 -25.86
CA LYS A 284 -31.69 -17.28 -25.59
C LYS A 284 -31.70 -15.94 -24.89
N ALA A 285 -32.77 -15.16 -25.04
CA ALA A 285 -32.87 -13.86 -24.39
C ALA A 285 -34.30 -13.52 -23.93
N LEU A 286 -34.40 -12.84 -22.80
CA LEU A 286 -35.62 -12.25 -22.24
C LEU A 286 -35.45 -10.74 -22.30
N LEU A 287 -36.18 -10.09 -23.20
CA LEU A 287 -36.12 -8.63 -23.35
C LEU A 287 -36.87 -7.98 -22.19
N LEU A 288 -36.23 -7.03 -21.50
CA LEU A 288 -36.86 -6.23 -20.46
C LEU A 288 -37.50 -4.97 -21.06
N ASN A 289 -38.47 -4.40 -20.35
CA ASN A 289 -39.10 -3.12 -20.71
C ASN A 289 -38.20 -1.89 -20.46
N TYR A 290 -36.87 -2.04 -20.48
CA TYR A 290 -35.93 -0.92 -20.38
C TYR A 290 -35.83 -0.17 -21.72
N PRO A 291 -35.88 1.18 -21.73
CA PRO A 291 -36.13 2.04 -20.57
C PRO A 291 -37.63 2.08 -20.20
N ASN A 292 -37.92 1.94 -18.91
CA ASN A 292 -39.27 2.14 -18.37
C ASN A 292 -39.52 3.65 -18.08
N ASP A 293 -40.65 4.00 -17.47
CA ASP A 293 -40.97 5.40 -17.21
C ASP A 293 -40.07 6.05 -16.16
N ASP A 294 -39.66 5.31 -15.13
CA ASP A 294 -38.67 5.77 -14.14
C ASP A 294 -37.31 6.07 -14.80
N ASP A 295 -36.88 5.20 -15.72
CA ASP A 295 -35.64 5.40 -16.50
C ASP A 295 -35.72 6.66 -17.35
N LYS A 296 -36.84 6.87 -18.06
CA LYS A 296 -37.06 8.07 -18.88
C LYS A 296 -37.09 9.33 -18.03
N GLN A 297 -37.70 9.27 -16.84
CA GLN A 297 -37.73 10.39 -15.91
C GLN A 297 -36.32 10.72 -15.40
N ARG A 298 -35.56 9.74 -14.92
CA ARG A 298 -34.15 9.92 -14.50
C ARG A 298 -33.30 10.50 -15.63
N PHE A 299 -33.44 9.97 -16.84
CA PHE A 299 -32.73 10.46 -18.01
C PHE A 299 -33.05 11.93 -18.32
N THR A 300 -34.33 12.30 -18.26
CA THR A 300 -34.80 13.67 -18.49
C THR A 300 -34.26 14.63 -17.43
N ILE A 301 -34.28 14.24 -16.16
CA ILE A 301 -33.67 15.02 -15.07
C ILE A 301 -32.17 15.21 -15.34
N GLY A 302 -31.47 14.15 -15.74
CA GLY A 302 -30.04 14.21 -16.06
C GLY A 302 -29.70 15.15 -17.23
N LYS A 303 -30.58 15.23 -18.23
CA LYS A 303 -30.48 16.21 -19.31
C LYS A 303 -30.68 17.64 -18.80
N ASN A 304 -31.71 17.85 -18.00
CA ASN A 304 -32.10 19.17 -17.53
C ASN A 304 -31.11 19.78 -16.53
N ASN A 305 -30.47 18.96 -15.69
CA ASN A 305 -29.49 19.41 -14.71
C ASN A 305 -28.04 19.42 -15.23
N GLY A 306 -27.82 19.09 -16.52
CA GLY A 306 -26.51 19.13 -17.16
C GLY A 306 -25.57 17.95 -16.84
N THR A 307 -26.02 16.95 -16.08
CA THR A 307 -25.22 15.73 -15.81
C THR A 307 -25.11 14.83 -17.04
N LEU A 308 -26.04 14.94 -18.00
CA LEU A 308 -25.99 14.26 -19.30
C LEU A 308 -25.94 15.28 -20.44
N GLN A 309 -25.00 15.09 -21.36
CA GLN A 309 -24.88 15.93 -22.55
C GLN A 309 -26.13 15.84 -23.43
N SER A 310 -26.49 16.92 -24.13
CA SER A 310 -27.71 17.04 -24.95
C SER A 310 -27.84 15.98 -26.05
N SER A 311 -26.73 15.50 -26.63
CA SER A 311 -26.68 14.48 -27.69
C SER A 311 -26.78 13.03 -27.19
N THR A 312 -26.60 12.81 -25.88
CA THR A 312 -26.66 11.48 -25.24
C THR A 312 -28.01 10.79 -25.51
N LYS A 313 -28.02 9.47 -25.69
CA LYS A 313 -29.24 8.67 -25.85
C LYS A 313 -29.42 7.74 -24.65
N ILE A 314 -30.66 7.49 -24.24
CA ILE A 314 -30.99 6.64 -23.09
C ILE A 314 -30.56 5.17 -23.28
N GLY A 315 -30.59 4.68 -24.52
CA GLY A 315 -30.31 3.28 -24.83
C GLY A 315 -31.57 2.41 -24.81
N ASN A 316 -31.41 1.12 -25.09
CA ASN A 316 -32.49 0.14 -25.18
C ASN A 316 -31.91 -1.28 -25.11
N LEU A 317 -32.74 -2.29 -25.35
CA LEU A 317 -32.34 -3.69 -25.57
C LEU A 317 -31.53 -4.29 -24.39
N ILE A 318 -31.97 -4.01 -23.17
CA ILE A 318 -31.48 -4.73 -21.98
C ILE A 318 -32.20 -6.07 -21.89
N GLU A 319 -31.41 -7.14 -21.83
CA GLU A 319 -31.89 -8.51 -21.86
C GLU A 319 -31.30 -9.32 -20.71
N ILE A 320 -32.04 -10.32 -20.24
CA ILE A 320 -31.49 -11.45 -19.49
C ILE A 320 -31.23 -12.55 -20.53
N HIS A 321 -29.98 -12.99 -20.73
CA HIS A 321 -29.63 -13.89 -21.82
C HIS A 321 -28.64 -14.99 -21.42
N GLY A 322 -28.48 -15.99 -22.29
CA GLY A 322 -27.46 -17.05 -22.14
C GLY A 322 -26.04 -16.56 -22.43
N GLU A 323 -25.09 -17.46 -22.65
CA GLU A 323 -23.67 -17.15 -22.96
C GLU A 323 -22.88 -16.46 -21.84
N GLY A 324 -23.41 -16.49 -20.62
CA GLY A 324 -22.64 -16.22 -19.41
C GLY A 324 -21.71 -17.38 -19.06
N GLY A 325 -21.00 -17.23 -17.95
CA GLY A 325 -20.05 -18.23 -17.46
C GLY A 325 -18.61 -18.01 -17.87
N LYS A 326 -18.25 -16.76 -18.17
CA LYS A 326 -16.90 -16.29 -18.49
C LYS A 326 -16.07 -15.99 -17.24
N GLY A 327 -16.71 -15.91 -16.06
CA GLY A 327 -16.09 -15.58 -14.78
C GLY A 327 -15.80 -14.09 -14.59
N ILE A 328 -16.36 -13.21 -15.42
CA ILE A 328 -16.13 -11.76 -15.35
C ILE A 328 -17.34 -10.97 -15.85
N ASP A 329 -17.60 -9.78 -15.30
CA ASP A 329 -18.60 -8.85 -15.83
C ASP A 329 -18.15 -8.30 -17.19
N TRP A 330 -18.91 -8.56 -18.26
CA TRP A 330 -18.48 -8.27 -19.64
C TRP A 330 -19.55 -7.64 -20.52
N THR A 331 -20.81 -7.65 -20.11
CA THR A 331 -21.91 -7.20 -20.97
C THR A 331 -21.89 -5.68 -21.16
N GLN A 332 -22.76 -5.16 -22.02
CA GLN A 332 -22.97 -3.71 -22.16
C GLN A 332 -24.16 -3.19 -21.31
N GLY A 333 -24.56 -3.97 -20.31
CA GLY A 333 -25.68 -3.68 -19.39
C GLY A 333 -26.75 -4.78 -19.32
N CYS A 334 -26.62 -5.85 -20.11
CA CYS A 334 -27.45 -7.04 -19.99
C CYS A 334 -27.06 -7.89 -18.77
N VAL A 335 -27.87 -8.90 -18.46
CA VAL A 335 -27.61 -9.90 -17.43
C VAL A 335 -27.40 -11.25 -18.12
N ALA A 336 -26.20 -11.81 -18.01
CA ALA A 336 -25.84 -13.05 -18.69
C ALA A 336 -25.81 -14.23 -17.72
N LEU A 337 -26.50 -15.31 -18.06
CA LEU A 337 -26.52 -16.58 -17.34
C LEU A 337 -25.79 -17.64 -18.16
N HIS A 338 -25.31 -18.70 -17.51
CA HIS A 338 -24.93 -19.91 -18.23
C HIS A 338 -26.11 -20.45 -19.05
N ASN A 339 -25.84 -21.05 -20.21
CA ASN A 339 -26.87 -21.59 -21.10
C ASN A 339 -27.80 -22.60 -20.41
N LYS A 340 -27.25 -23.46 -19.55
CA LYS A 340 -28.02 -24.45 -18.78
C LYS A 340 -29.05 -23.81 -17.84
N ASP A 341 -28.68 -22.70 -17.21
CA ASP A 341 -29.52 -21.98 -16.25
C ASP A 341 -30.55 -21.13 -17.00
N MET A 342 -30.13 -20.55 -18.14
CA MET A 342 -31.02 -19.89 -19.08
C MET A 342 -32.09 -20.84 -19.64
N ASP A 343 -31.76 -22.11 -19.90
CA ASP A 343 -32.72 -23.12 -20.34
C ASP A 343 -33.80 -23.42 -19.30
N VAL A 344 -33.41 -23.45 -18.02
CA VAL A 344 -34.36 -23.60 -16.91
C VAL A 344 -35.21 -22.35 -16.81
N LEU A 345 -34.58 -21.17 -16.69
CA LEU A 345 -35.26 -19.90 -16.52
C LEU A 345 -36.29 -19.64 -17.63
N PHE A 346 -35.91 -19.85 -18.90
CA PHE A 346 -36.75 -19.59 -20.07
C PHE A 346 -38.04 -20.44 -20.10
N LYS A 347 -38.06 -21.60 -19.42
CA LYS A 347 -39.25 -22.46 -19.29
C LYS A 347 -40.17 -22.01 -18.16
N LEU A 348 -39.64 -21.31 -17.15
CA LEU A 348 -40.38 -20.93 -15.95
C LEU A 348 -41.10 -19.59 -16.12
N VAL A 349 -40.46 -18.63 -16.79
CA VAL A 349 -40.96 -17.26 -16.90
C VAL A 349 -41.69 -17.02 -18.21
N ASP A 350 -42.68 -16.15 -18.20
CA ASP A 350 -43.44 -15.70 -19.37
C ASP A 350 -43.30 -14.19 -19.60
N GLU A 351 -43.88 -13.68 -20.68
CA GLU A 351 -44.08 -12.23 -20.85
C GLU A 351 -44.88 -11.68 -19.64
N ASP A 352 -44.63 -10.43 -19.28
CA ASP A 352 -45.10 -9.75 -18.07
C ASP A 352 -44.57 -10.30 -16.73
N THR A 353 -43.69 -11.32 -16.73
CA THR A 353 -43.02 -11.77 -15.50
C THR A 353 -42.27 -10.61 -14.86
N PRO A 354 -42.55 -10.27 -13.58
CA PRO A 354 -41.86 -9.20 -12.88
C PRO A 354 -40.37 -9.52 -12.70
N VAL A 355 -39.53 -8.51 -12.93
CA VAL A 355 -38.09 -8.55 -12.73
C VAL A 355 -37.70 -7.35 -11.89
N THR A 356 -36.84 -7.52 -10.90
CA THR A 356 -36.29 -6.40 -10.14
C THR A 356 -34.79 -6.55 -10.07
N ILE A 357 -34.08 -5.49 -10.47
CA ILE A 357 -32.62 -5.46 -10.42
C ILE A 357 -32.25 -4.45 -9.34
N VAL A 358 -31.48 -4.91 -8.37
CA VAL A 358 -31.06 -4.12 -7.21
C VAL A 358 -29.55 -4.10 -7.08
N GLY A 359 -29.05 -3.08 -6.39
CA GLY A 359 -27.62 -3.01 -6.11
C GLY A 359 -27.15 -4.11 -5.16
N SER A 360 -27.88 -4.37 -4.08
CA SER A 360 -27.61 -5.44 -3.12
C SER A 360 -28.85 -5.76 -2.28
N LEU A 361 -29.04 -7.03 -1.91
CA LEU A 361 -30.01 -7.51 -0.92
C LEU A 361 -29.44 -7.56 0.50
N LYS A 362 -28.11 -7.51 0.65
CA LYS A 362 -27.40 -7.42 1.93
C LYS A 362 -26.95 -5.99 2.18
N SER A 363 -26.91 -5.58 3.45
CA SER A 363 -26.36 -4.27 3.82
C SER A 363 -24.85 -4.22 3.61
N LEU A 364 -24.30 -3.01 3.47
CA LEU A 364 -22.85 -2.81 3.39
C LEU A 364 -22.13 -3.41 4.60
N LYS A 365 -22.74 -3.33 5.79
CA LYS A 365 -22.17 -3.90 7.02
C LYS A 365 -22.03 -5.42 6.93
N GLU A 366 -23.07 -6.12 6.49
CA GLU A 366 -23.06 -7.58 6.32
C GLU A 366 -22.01 -8.01 5.28
N ILE A 367 -21.97 -7.29 4.15
CA ILE A 367 -20.95 -7.49 3.12
C ILE A 367 -19.54 -7.32 3.71
N MET A 368 -19.28 -6.20 4.39
CA MET A 368 -17.98 -5.91 4.98
C MET A 368 -17.58 -6.96 6.04
N GLN A 369 -18.54 -7.52 6.78
CA GLN A 369 -18.31 -8.60 7.73
C GLN A 369 -17.96 -9.93 7.04
N GLU A 370 -18.68 -10.31 5.98
CA GLU A 370 -18.41 -11.53 5.22
C GLU A 370 -17.00 -11.52 4.62
N TYR A 371 -16.58 -10.40 4.02
CA TYR A 371 -15.22 -10.27 3.48
C TYR A 371 -14.15 -10.14 4.58
N GLY A 372 -14.52 -9.62 5.76
CA GLY A 372 -13.63 -9.57 6.91
C GLY A 372 -13.41 -10.94 7.57
N GLN A 373 -14.40 -11.85 7.50
CA GLN A 373 -14.37 -13.18 8.11
C GLN A 373 -13.84 -14.29 7.19
N GLN A 374 -13.66 -14.06 5.89
CA GLN A 374 -13.02 -15.02 4.97
C GLN A 374 -11.51 -15.24 5.24
N LYS A 375 -11.04 -14.92 6.45
CA LYS A 375 -9.62 -14.86 6.81
C LYS A 375 -9.22 -15.50 8.14
N ASP A 376 -10.08 -16.34 8.70
CA ASP A 376 -9.70 -17.25 9.80
C ASP A 376 -9.55 -18.69 9.30
#